data_AF-A0A970YXU5-F1
#
_entry.id   AF-A0A970YXU5-F1
#
_cell.length_a   1.000
_cell.length_b   1.000
_cell.length_c   1.000
_cell.angle_alpha   90.00
_cell.angle_beta   90.00
_cell.angle_gamma   90.00
#
_symmetry.space_group_name_H-M   'P 1'
#
loop_
_entity.id
_entity.type
_entity.pdbx_description
1 polymer ?
#
loop_
_entity_poly.entity_id
_entity_poly.type
_entity_poly.pdbx_seq_one_letter_code
_entity_poly.pdbx_strand_id
1 'polypeptide(L)'
;MKIKYFVLVIIFCVPIYSQPLVTKMDSTSSINGFVLEKNNPNPYGSISYIKFNLPIAAEVKIHIQNVPFDSSNYQIDTLSSINFGILTKGFYKFTWDLKDKNGIIVDNGFYDCFIYAIAKENEYYFMEFNGKSRIIVIR
;
A
#
# COMPACT_ATOMS: atom_id res chain seq x y z
N MET A 1 -18.44 -56.96 -8.47
CA MET A 1 -17.60 -55.93 -9.13
C MET A 1 -17.54 -54.72 -8.21
N LYS A 2 -16.40 -54.42 -7.55
CA LYS A 2 -16.25 -53.29 -6.62
C LYS A 2 -15.41 -52.20 -7.28
N ILE A 3 -16.00 -51.03 -7.52
CA ILE A 3 -15.31 -49.86 -8.08
C ILE A 3 -14.63 -49.16 -6.89
N LYS A 4 -13.30 -49.05 -6.93
CA LYS A 4 -12.53 -48.25 -5.98
C LYS A 4 -12.45 -46.81 -6.53
N TYR A 5 -13.00 -45.86 -5.79
CA TYR A 5 -12.82 -44.44 -6.08
C TYR A 5 -11.42 -44.01 -5.60
N PHE A 6 -10.58 -43.56 -6.53
CA PHE A 6 -9.29 -42.97 -6.25
C PHE A 6 -9.52 -41.46 -6.05
N VAL A 7 -9.49 -40.99 -4.81
CA VAL A 7 -9.58 -39.54 -4.52
C VAL A 7 -8.22 -38.93 -4.80
N LEU A 8 -8.10 -38.26 -5.95
CA LEU A 8 -6.94 -37.45 -6.28
C LEU A 8 -7.03 -36.14 -5.49
N VAL A 9 -6.33 -36.07 -4.35
CA VAL A 9 -6.19 -34.81 -3.59
C VAL A 9 -5.16 -33.95 -4.33
N ILE A 10 -5.62 -33.04 -5.16
CA ILE A 10 -4.78 -32.01 -5.77
C ILE A 10 -4.54 -30.94 -4.70
N ILE A 11 -3.40 -31.01 -4.03
CA ILE A 11 -2.92 -29.94 -3.16
C ILE A 11 -2.45 -28.82 -4.09
N PHE A 12 -3.31 -27.83 -4.33
CA PHE A 12 -2.87 -26.56 -4.91
C PHE A 12 -1.98 -25.86 -3.88
N CYS A 13 -0.67 -25.98 -4.06
CA CYS A 13 0.30 -25.09 -3.43
C CYS A 13 0.12 -23.71 -4.06
N VAL A 14 -0.83 -22.92 -3.56
CA VAL A 14 -0.95 -21.52 -3.95
C VAL A 14 0.22 -20.81 -3.26
N PRO A 15 1.15 -20.18 -4.00
CA PRO A 15 2.18 -19.38 -3.37
C PRO A 15 1.49 -18.32 -2.52
N ILE A 16 1.76 -18.32 -1.22
CA ILE A 16 1.26 -17.31 -0.29
C ILE A 16 1.98 -16.02 -0.68
N TYR A 17 1.42 -15.28 -1.63
CA TYR A 17 1.77 -13.89 -1.83
C TYR A 17 1.35 -13.18 -0.54
N SER A 18 2.34 -12.87 0.30
CA SER A 18 2.16 -12.03 1.49
C SER A 18 1.55 -10.72 1.00
N GLN A 19 0.24 -10.56 1.16
CA GLN A 19 -0.41 -9.35 0.72
C GLN A 19 0.07 -8.17 1.58
N PRO A 20 0.25 -6.99 0.97
CA PRO A 20 0.51 -5.75 1.70
C PRO A 20 -0.51 -5.57 2.83
N LEU A 21 -0.04 -5.49 4.08
CA LEU A 21 -0.92 -5.39 5.24
C LEU A 21 -1.31 -3.93 5.49
N VAL A 22 -2.61 -3.65 5.46
CA VAL A 22 -3.20 -2.42 6.00
C VAL A 22 -3.88 -2.73 7.33
N THR A 23 -3.61 -1.91 8.34
CA THR A 23 -4.18 -2.08 9.68
C THR A 23 -4.81 -0.77 10.14
N LYS A 24 -6.06 -0.84 10.60
CA LYS A 24 -6.73 0.30 11.25
C LYS A 24 -6.09 0.55 12.63
N MET A 25 -5.79 1.80 12.96
CA MET A 25 -5.19 2.19 14.24
C MET A 25 -6.28 2.72 15.18
N ASP A 26 -6.20 2.36 16.47
CA ASP A 26 -7.14 2.75 17.54
C ASP A 26 -7.00 4.22 18.00
N SER A 27 -6.56 5.11 17.12
CA SER A 27 -6.34 6.52 17.45
C SER A 27 -7.68 7.25 17.59
N THR A 28 -7.97 7.75 18.79
CA THR A 28 -9.20 8.50 19.16
C THR A 28 -9.18 9.98 18.78
N SER A 29 -8.14 10.47 18.09
CA SER A 29 -8.08 11.87 17.65
C SER A 29 -8.96 12.07 16.41
N SER A 30 -10.11 12.72 16.56
CA SER A 30 -10.95 13.08 15.40
C SER A 30 -10.28 14.19 14.59
N ILE A 31 -9.31 13.82 13.74
CA ILE A 31 -8.75 14.73 12.74
C ILE A 31 -9.78 14.87 11.63
N ASN A 32 -10.29 16.09 11.46
CA ASN A 32 -11.21 16.45 10.40
C ASN A 32 -10.41 16.77 9.13
N GLY A 33 -9.86 15.74 8.49
CA GLY A 33 -9.17 15.89 7.20
C GLY A 33 -8.42 14.65 6.76
N PHE A 34 -8.16 14.57 5.46
CA PHE A 34 -7.20 13.60 4.93
C PHE A 34 -5.81 13.97 5.39
N VAL A 35 -5.11 13.02 5.98
CA VAL A 35 -3.72 13.20 6.43
C VAL A 35 -2.90 12.07 5.86
N LEU A 36 -1.75 12.41 5.30
CA LEU A 36 -0.67 11.48 5.00
C LEU A 36 0.52 11.89 5.84
N GLU A 37 0.92 11.04 6.78
CA GLU A 37 2.06 11.34 7.64
C GLU A 37 3.37 11.22 6.86
N LYS A 38 4.32 12.09 7.22
CA LYS A 38 5.69 11.98 6.72
C LYS A 38 6.26 10.66 7.23
N ASN A 39 6.77 9.86 6.31
CA ASN A 39 7.47 8.65 6.69
C ASN A 39 8.82 9.02 7.30
N ASN A 40 9.15 8.43 8.46
CA ASN A 40 10.48 8.57 9.03
C ASN A 40 11.38 7.49 8.42
N PRO A 41 12.63 7.82 8.03
CA PRO A 41 13.56 6.81 7.54
C PRO A 41 13.61 5.64 8.51
N ASN A 42 13.51 4.42 7.99
CA ASN A 42 13.73 3.21 8.77
C ASN A 42 15.19 2.78 8.56
N PRO A 43 16.12 3.14 9.46
CA PRO A 43 17.54 2.84 9.27
C PRO A 43 17.91 1.35 9.42
N TYR A 44 16.97 0.47 9.79
CA TYR A 44 17.29 -0.93 10.12
C TYR A 44 16.22 -1.95 9.67
N GLY A 45 15.29 -1.59 8.78
CA GLY A 45 14.13 -2.43 8.50
C GLY A 45 14.00 -2.91 7.06
N SER A 46 13.56 -4.16 6.92
CA SER A 46 13.05 -4.75 5.67
C SER A 46 11.64 -4.26 5.30
N ILE A 47 11.08 -3.32 6.06
CA ILE A 47 9.71 -2.83 5.92
C ILE A 47 9.63 -1.32 6.14
N SER A 48 8.67 -0.68 5.49
CA SER A 48 8.35 0.73 5.69
C SER A 48 6.88 0.91 6.04
N TYR A 49 6.58 1.90 6.89
CA TYR A 49 5.21 2.18 7.33
C TYR A 49 4.72 3.50 6.74
N ILE A 50 3.53 3.45 6.13
CA ILE A 50 2.84 4.62 5.62
C ILE A 50 1.57 4.78 6.45
N LYS A 51 1.45 5.92 7.13
CA LYS A 51 0.29 6.22 7.98
C LYS A 51 -0.58 7.28 7.33
N PHE A 52 -1.88 7.05 7.32
CA PHE A 52 -2.84 7.98 6.76
C PHE A 52 -4.17 7.98 7.53
N ASN A 53 -4.90 9.09 7.47
CA ASN A 53 -6.23 9.25 8.04
C ASN A 53 -7.27 9.43 6.94
N LEU A 54 -8.38 8.71 7.04
CA LEU A 54 -9.57 8.89 6.22
C LEU A 54 -10.64 9.57 7.07
N PRO A 55 -11.05 10.82 6.77
CA PRO A 55 -12.10 11.52 7.52
C PRO A 55 -13.49 10.96 7.24
N ILE A 56 -13.67 10.27 6.11
CA ILE A 56 -14.89 9.60 5.65
C ILE A 56 -14.52 8.29 4.95
N ALA A 57 -15.49 7.42 4.70
CA ALA A 57 -15.24 6.18 3.96
C ALA A 57 -14.86 6.49 2.50
N ALA A 58 -13.85 5.78 1.97
CA ALA A 58 -13.31 6.03 0.63
C ALA A 58 -12.72 4.76 0.01
N GLU A 59 -12.75 4.67 -1.32
CA GLU A 59 -11.94 3.71 -2.08
C GLU A 59 -10.48 4.17 -2.05
N VAL A 60 -9.55 3.32 -1.62
CA VAL A 60 -8.14 3.68 -1.41
C VAL A 60 -7.21 2.85 -2.28
N LYS A 61 -6.33 3.55 -3.00
CA LYS A 61 -5.21 2.99 -3.77
C LYS A 61 -3.91 3.62 -3.34
N ILE A 62 -2.86 2.82 -3.23
CA ILE A 62 -1.51 3.29 -2.93
C ILE A 62 -0.58 2.90 -4.07
N HIS A 63 0.20 3.87 -4.54
CA HIS A 63 1.24 3.68 -5.53
C HIS A 63 2.59 4.06 -4.95
N ILE A 64 3.58 3.19 -5.13
CA ILE A 64 4.97 3.45 -4.77
C ILE A 64 5.79 3.43 -6.05
N GLN A 65 6.59 4.46 -6.26
CA GLN A 65 7.46 4.59 -7.41
C GLN A 65 8.85 5.06 -7.00
N ASN A 66 9.85 4.72 -7.80
CA ASN A 66 11.19 5.28 -7.65
C ASN A 66 11.17 6.80 -7.90
N VAL A 67 12.13 7.50 -7.28
CA VAL A 67 12.42 8.89 -7.61
C VAL A 67 13.68 8.90 -8.47
N PRO A 68 13.64 9.44 -9.69
CA PRO A 68 14.85 9.59 -10.48
C PRO A 68 15.81 10.55 -9.74
N PHE A 69 17.04 10.10 -9.53
CA PHE A 69 18.07 10.89 -8.85
C PHE A 69 18.57 12.05 -9.72
N ASP A 70 18.49 11.89 -11.04
CA ASP A 70 18.89 12.88 -12.03
C ASP A 70 17.74 13.17 -13.01
N SER A 71 17.51 14.45 -13.27
CA SER A 71 16.64 14.99 -14.33
C SER A 71 16.89 14.40 -15.73
N SER A 72 18.10 13.89 -16.00
CA SER A 72 18.45 13.25 -17.27
C SER A 72 17.96 11.79 -17.40
N ASN A 73 17.63 11.13 -16.27
CA ASN A 73 17.22 9.73 -16.22
C ASN A 73 15.79 9.62 -15.65
N TYR A 74 14.81 10.06 -16.43
CA TYR A 74 13.40 10.21 -16.03
C TYR A 74 12.60 8.89 -16.08
N GLN A 75 13.21 7.75 -15.75
CA GLN A 75 12.47 6.49 -15.69
C GLN A 75 11.76 6.38 -14.34
N ILE A 76 10.51 6.80 -14.31
CA ILE A 76 9.58 6.57 -13.19
C ILE A 76 8.95 5.20 -13.40
N ASP A 77 9.37 4.24 -12.60
CA ASP A 77 8.79 2.91 -12.52
C ASP A 77 7.86 2.81 -11.31
N THR A 78 6.63 2.36 -11.58
CA THR A 78 5.73 1.91 -10.51
C THR A 78 6.27 0.60 -9.94
N LEU A 79 6.72 0.66 -8.70
CA LEU A 79 7.27 -0.47 -7.95
C LEU A 79 6.15 -1.27 -7.30
N SER A 80 5.13 -0.60 -6.76
CA SER A 80 3.99 -1.30 -6.17
C SER A 80 2.72 -0.50 -6.36
N SER A 81 1.64 -1.20 -6.70
CA SER A 81 0.29 -0.64 -6.75
C SER A 81 -0.62 -1.55 -5.96
N ILE A 82 -1.21 -1.01 -4.90
CA ILE A 82 -2.07 -1.75 -3.99
C ILE A 82 -3.45 -1.11 -4.00
N ASN A 83 -4.48 -1.92 -4.27
CA ASN A 83 -5.87 -1.51 -4.14
C ASN A 83 -6.45 -2.12 -2.85
N PHE A 84 -6.82 -1.27 -1.90
CA PHE A 84 -7.44 -1.68 -0.64
C PHE A 84 -8.96 -1.72 -0.68
N GLY A 85 -9.57 -1.33 -1.81
CA GLY A 85 -11.01 -1.19 -1.92
C GLY A 85 -11.53 -0.09 -1.01
N ILE A 86 -12.77 -0.25 -0.53
CA ILE A 86 -13.41 0.72 0.36
C ILE A 86 -12.92 0.53 1.79
N LEU A 87 -12.29 1.56 2.34
CA LEU A 87 -11.92 1.66 3.74
C LEU A 87 -12.87 2.63 4.46
N THR A 88 -13.27 2.28 5.69
CA THR A 88 -14.10 3.14 6.55
C THR A 88 -13.32 4.36 7.06
N LYS A 89 -14.02 5.34 7.63
CA LYS A 89 -13.38 6.43 8.40
C LYS A 89 -12.41 5.88 9.46
N GLY A 90 -11.23 6.50 9.56
CA GLY A 90 -10.25 6.26 10.63
C GLY A 90 -8.79 6.35 10.17
N PHE A 91 -7.89 6.04 11.11
CA PHE A 91 -6.45 5.98 10.85
C PHE A 91 -6.03 4.61 10.38
N TYR A 92 -5.11 4.58 9.44
CA TYR A 92 -4.58 3.38 8.83
C TYR A 92 -3.06 3.41 8.80
N LYS A 93 -2.46 2.23 8.97
CA LYS A 93 -1.05 1.96 8.78
C LYS A 93 -0.91 0.91 7.70
N PHE A 94 -0.30 1.28 6.59
CA PHE A 94 0.10 0.37 5.52
C PHE A 94 1.58 -0.02 5.71
N THR A 95 1.86 -1.32 5.62
CA THR A 95 3.22 -1.87 5.69
C THR A 95 3.66 -2.31 4.29
N TRP A 96 4.69 -1.65 3.76
CA TRP A 96 5.36 -2.06 2.53
C TRP A 96 6.61 -2.88 2.84
N ASP A 97 6.75 -4.04 2.20
CA ASP A 97 7.86 -4.97 2.40
C ASP A 97 9.10 -4.65 1.54
N LEU A 98 9.16 -3.42 1.01
CA LEU A 98 10.25 -2.90 0.20
C LEU A 98 10.51 -3.72 -1.07
N LYS A 99 9.48 -4.35 -1.64
CA LYS A 99 9.57 -5.07 -2.90
C LYS A 99 8.88 -4.34 -4.05
N ASP A 100 9.41 -4.55 -5.23
CA ASP A 100 8.78 -4.18 -6.50
C ASP A 100 7.68 -5.18 -6.90
N LYS A 101 7.06 -4.94 -8.05
CA LYS A 101 5.99 -5.75 -8.64
C LYS A 101 6.43 -7.18 -8.98
N ASN A 102 7.73 -7.42 -9.12
CA ASN A 102 8.32 -8.72 -9.39
C ASN A 102 8.70 -9.46 -8.09
N GLY A 103 8.47 -8.86 -6.92
CA GLY A 103 8.90 -9.40 -5.63
C GLY A 103 10.39 -9.20 -5.35
N ILE A 104 11.08 -8.36 -6.13
CA ILE A 104 12.49 -8.04 -5.93
C ILE A 104 12.59 -6.92 -4.92
N ILE A 105 13.48 -7.09 -3.95
CA ILE A 105 13.76 -6.08 -2.94
C ILE A 105 14.38 -4.84 -3.61
N VAL A 106 13.82 -3.66 -3.36
CA VAL A 106 14.29 -2.39 -3.94
C VAL A 106 15.58 -1.92 -3.27
N ASP A 107 16.40 -1.15 -3.98
CA ASP A 107 17.67 -0.61 -3.47
C ASP A 107 17.49 0.45 -2.36
N ASN A 108 18.62 0.89 -1.79
CA ASN A 108 18.64 2.07 -0.93
C ASN A 108 18.36 3.33 -1.76
N GLY A 109 17.52 4.23 -1.26
CA GLY A 109 17.18 5.43 -2.00
C GLY A 109 15.89 6.11 -1.57
N PHE A 110 15.46 7.05 -2.41
CA PHE A 110 14.22 7.79 -2.23
C PHE A 110 13.13 7.22 -3.13
N TYR A 111 11.95 7.04 -2.54
CA TYR A 111 10.76 6.57 -3.24
C TYR A 111 9.61 7.52 -2.94
N ASP A 112 8.75 7.75 -3.91
CA ASP A 112 7.54 8.53 -3.72
C ASP A 112 6.36 7.58 -3.51
N CYS A 113 5.59 7.82 -2.45
CA CYS A 113 4.34 7.15 -2.15
C CYS A 113 3.19 8.10 -2.43
N PHE A 114 2.28 7.66 -3.28
CA PHE A 114 1.04 8.34 -3.60
C PHE A 114 -0.12 7.56 -2.99
N ILE A 115 -0.98 8.27 -2.27
CA ILE A 115 -2.26 7.73 -1.83
C ILE A 115 -3.35 8.46 -2.59
N TYR A 116 -4.20 7.66 -3.24
CA TYR A 116 -5.42 8.09 -3.90
C TYR A 116 -6.58 7.61 -3.05
N ALA A 117 -7.39 8.53 -2.55
CA ALA A 117 -8.62 8.22 -1.85
C ALA A 117 -9.79 8.88 -2.55
N ILE A 118 -10.80 8.08 -2.89
CA ILE A 118 -12.01 8.52 -3.59
C ILE A 118 -13.19 8.26 -2.68
N ALA A 119 -13.74 9.32 -2.09
CA ALA A 119 -14.92 9.22 -1.25
C ALA A 119 -16.22 9.37 -2.06
N LYS A 120 -17.21 8.53 -1.75
CA LYS A 120 -18.57 8.60 -2.28
C LYS A 120 -19.53 8.88 -1.14
N GLU A 121 -20.31 9.95 -1.25
CA GLU A 121 -21.39 10.25 -0.31
C GLU A 121 -22.61 10.67 -1.14
N ASN A 122 -23.63 9.82 -1.29
CA ASN A 122 -24.81 10.08 -2.14
C ASN A 122 -24.53 10.32 -3.64
N GLU A 123 -24.17 9.26 -4.39
CA GLU A 123 -24.01 9.22 -5.86
C GLU A 123 -23.00 10.18 -6.53
N TYR A 124 -22.47 11.17 -5.81
CA TYR A 124 -21.42 12.07 -6.32
C TYR A 124 -20.05 11.79 -5.66
N TYR A 125 -18.97 12.05 -6.40
CA TYR A 125 -17.59 11.98 -5.94
C TYR A 125 -17.19 13.36 -5.38
N PHE A 126 -16.91 13.46 -4.08
CA PHE A 126 -16.72 14.77 -3.45
C PHE A 126 -15.25 15.17 -3.26
N MET A 127 -14.34 14.20 -3.10
CA MET A 127 -12.94 14.49 -2.77
C MET A 127 -12.00 13.43 -3.33
N GLU A 128 -11.07 13.87 -4.17
CA GLU A 128 -9.87 13.13 -4.54
C GLU A 128 -8.72 13.65 -3.67
N PHE A 129 -8.22 12.81 -2.76
CA PHE A 129 -6.99 13.13 -2.04
C PHE A 129 -5.80 12.53 -2.79
N ASN A 130 -4.89 13.40 -3.24
CA ASN A 130 -3.61 13.04 -3.84
C ASN A 130 -2.49 13.40 -2.87
N GLY A 131 -2.28 12.55 -1.87
CA GLY A 131 -1.20 12.72 -0.90
C GLY A 131 0.10 12.16 -1.44
N LYS A 132 1.18 12.95 -1.39
CA LYS A 132 2.54 12.50 -1.67
C LYS A 132 3.37 12.47 -0.39
N SER A 133 3.99 11.33 -0.11
CA SER A 133 4.99 11.20 0.98
C SER A 133 6.26 10.58 0.42
N ARG A 134 7.40 11.08 0.87
CA ARG A 134 8.70 10.51 0.49
C ARG A 134 9.09 9.44 1.47
N ILE A 135 9.37 8.26 0.94
CA ILE A 135 9.94 7.13 1.66
C ILE A 135 11.46 7.19 1.47
N ILE A 136 12.19 6.99 2.56
CA ILE A 136 13.64 6.86 2.55
C ILE A 136 13.94 5.42 2.96
N VAL A 137 14.64 4.69 2.08
CA VAL A 137 15.10 3.32 2.32
C VAL A 137 16.59 3.36 2.57
N ILE A 138 16.99 2.91 3.76
CA ILE A 138 18.39 2.79 4.20
C ILE A 138 18.55 1.37 4.75
N ARG A 139 19.46 0.59 4.17
CA ARG A 139 19.88 -0.74 4.62
C ARG A 139 21.38 -0.81 4.74
#